data_AF-A0AAP5YEY6-F1
#
_entry.id   AF-A0AAP5YEY6-F1
#
_cell.length_a   1.000
_cell.length_b   1.000
_cell.length_c   1.000
_cell.angle_alpha   90.00
_cell.angle_beta   90.00
_cell.angle_gamma   90.00
#
_symmetry.space_group_name_H-M   'P 1'
#
loop_
_entity.id
_entity.type
_entity.pdbx_description
1 polymer ?
#
loop_
_entity_poly.entity_id
_entity_poly.type
_entity_poly.pdbx_seq_one_letter_code
_entity_poly.pdbx_strand_id
1 'polypeptide(L)'
;AVICALWYPAHISLKQSKMALAVDVLIAAGAIACLLYIPYAEDALYERGVKFVTSDWVFAIMAIFIVIELIRRTMGWFIPVLIVICLSYVVLWGKWATGIFHFPGLSMETLLYRSFYSSEGMFGSISRISWTFVFMFILFGALLVRSGVGDYIINVARAAAGKIIGGPGFIAVLGSGLMG
;
A
#
# COMPACT_ATOMS: atom_id res chain seq x y z
N ALA A 1 -5.73 -2.54 3.76
CA ALA A 1 -5.20 -3.05 5.04
C ALA A 1 -5.91 -4.32 5.48
N VAL A 2 -7.22 -4.29 5.74
CA VAL A 2 -8.01 -5.45 6.22
C VAL A 2 -7.93 -6.65 5.27
N ILE A 3 -8.14 -6.43 3.97
CA ILE A 3 -8.03 -7.48 2.95
C ILE A 3 -6.60 -8.05 2.93
N CYS A 4 -5.55 -7.22 2.95
CA CYS A 4 -4.18 -7.69 2.99
C CYS A 4 -3.85 -8.49 4.26
N ALA A 5 -4.37 -8.08 5.43
CA ALA A 5 -4.15 -8.77 6.69
C ALA A 5 -4.85 -10.14 6.73
N LEU A 6 -6.03 -10.27 6.10
CA LEU A 6 -6.78 -11.51 5.98
C LEU A 6 -6.24 -12.44 4.88
N TRP A 7 -5.70 -11.89 3.80
CA TRP A 7 -5.22 -12.67 2.66
C TRP A 7 -3.74 -13.06 2.75
N TYR A 8 -2.92 -12.29 3.49
CA TYR A 8 -1.51 -12.55 3.69
C TYR A 8 -1.22 -12.87 5.18
N PRO A 9 -1.26 -14.15 5.58
CA PRO A 9 -1.05 -14.55 6.96
C PRO A 9 0.38 -14.23 7.43
N ALA A 10 0.53 -13.91 8.73
CA ALA A 10 1.78 -13.44 9.36
C ALA A 10 3.02 -14.31 9.13
N HIS A 11 2.85 -15.61 8.89
CA HIS A 11 3.94 -16.56 8.75
C HIS A 11 3.54 -17.75 7.87
N ILE A 12 4.33 -18.04 6.83
CA ILE A 12 4.07 -19.13 5.85
C ILE A 12 3.99 -20.52 6.51
N SER A 13 4.57 -20.68 7.70
CA SER A 13 4.67 -21.92 8.48
C SER A 13 3.49 -22.16 9.47
N LEU A 14 2.69 -21.14 9.79
CA LEU A 14 1.64 -21.22 10.82
C LEU A 14 0.22 -21.08 10.25
N LYS A 15 0.01 -21.55 9.01
CA LYS A 15 -1.23 -21.44 8.23
C LYS A 15 -2.47 -22.05 8.90
N GLN A 16 -2.32 -22.83 9.98
CA GLN A 16 -3.40 -23.55 10.67
C GLN A 16 -3.55 -23.23 12.17
N SER A 17 -2.75 -22.32 12.75
CA SER A 17 -2.85 -22.01 14.19
C SER A 17 -3.81 -20.85 14.46
N LYS A 18 -4.76 -21.05 15.38
CA LYS A 18 -5.69 -20.00 15.86
C LYS A 18 -4.96 -18.76 16.39
N MET A 19 -3.73 -18.90 16.87
CA MET A 19 -2.90 -17.78 17.33
C MET A 19 -2.44 -16.86 16.19
N ALA A 20 -2.10 -17.40 15.02
CA ALA A 20 -1.70 -16.56 13.88
C ALA A 20 -2.89 -15.72 13.39
N LEU A 21 -4.08 -16.33 13.35
CA LEU A 21 -5.32 -15.66 12.98
C LEU A 21 -5.72 -14.59 14.01
N ALA A 22 -5.53 -14.84 15.31
CA ALA A 22 -5.78 -13.86 16.36
C ALA A 22 -4.84 -12.64 16.25
N VAL A 23 -3.56 -12.86 15.94
CA VAL A 23 -2.59 -11.77 15.71
C VAL A 23 -2.96 -10.97 14.46
N ASP A 24 -3.40 -11.63 13.40
CA ASP A 24 -3.82 -10.96 12.16
C ASP A 24 -5.09 -10.11 12.38
N VAL A 25 -6.04 -10.62 13.17
CA VAL A 25 -7.24 -9.88 13.57
C VAL A 25 -6.89 -8.70 14.48
N LEU A 26 -5.95 -8.84 15.41
CA LEU A 26 -5.50 -7.75 16.27
C LEU A 26 -4.80 -6.65 15.48
N ILE A 27 -3.95 -6.99 14.51
CA ILE A 27 -3.29 -6.01 13.63
C ILE A 27 -4.33 -5.31 12.74
N ALA A 28 -5.29 -6.05 12.20
CA ALA A 28 -6.39 -5.47 11.42
C ALA A 28 -7.25 -4.53 12.27
N ALA A 29 -7.60 -4.93 13.49
CA ALA A 29 -8.36 -4.11 14.44
C ALA A 29 -7.58 -2.84 14.83
N GLY A 30 -6.27 -2.96 15.11
CA GLY A 30 -5.39 -1.83 15.38
C GLY A 30 -5.30 -0.86 14.20
N ALA A 31 -5.24 -1.37 12.97
CA ALA A 31 -5.23 -0.54 11.76
C ALA A 31 -6.54 0.23 11.57
N ILE A 32 -7.69 -0.43 11.85
CA ILE A 32 -9.00 0.21 11.83
C ILE A 32 -9.10 1.27 12.93
N ALA A 33 -8.61 0.97 14.14
CA ALA A 33 -8.59 1.92 15.24
C ALA A 33 -7.75 3.16 14.92
N CYS A 34 -6.57 3.01 14.32
CA CYS A 34 -5.76 4.13 13.81
C CYS A 34 -6.53 4.95 12.76
N LEU A 35 -7.22 4.31 11.83
CA LEU A 35 -7.98 4.99 10.78
C LEU A 35 -9.15 5.81 11.36
N LEU A 36 -9.86 5.24 12.33
CA LEU A 36 -10.97 5.92 13.01
C LEU A 36 -10.49 7.04 13.93
N TYR A 37 -9.27 6.92 14.49
CA TYR A 37 -8.71 7.92 15.38
C TYR A 37 -8.39 9.24 14.64
N ILE A 38 -7.97 9.19 13.37
CA ILE A 38 -7.61 10.39 12.58
C ILE A 38 -8.74 11.43 12.57
N PRO A 39 -9.96 11.16 12.06
CA PRO A 39 -11.02 12.17 12.00
C PRO A 39 -11.51 12.63 13.38
N TYR A 40 -11.32 11.82 14.43
CA TYR A 40 -11.70 12.19 15.80
C TYR A 40 -10.65 13.06 16.51
N ALA A 41 -9.37 12.84 16.21
CA ALA A 41 -8.26 13.53 16.87
C ALA A 41 -7.75 14.74 16.08
N GLU A 42 -8.03 14.82 14.79
CA GLU A 42 -7.58 15.88 13.88
C GLU A 42 -8.03 17.27 14.36
N ASP A 43 -9.33 17.45 14.63
CA ASP A 43 -9.87 18.73 15.11
C ASP A 43 -9.23 19.15 16.44
N ALA A 44 -9.15 18.21 17.39
CA ALA A 44 -8.55 18.46 18.71
C ALA A 44 -7.04 18.74 18.64
N LEU A 45 -6.33 18.20 17.64
CA LEU A 45 -4.90 18.41 17.44
C LEU A 45 -4.62 19.79 16.82
N TYR A 46 -5.46 20.23 15.88
CA TYR A 46 -5.36 21.57 15.29
C TYR A 46 -5.69 22.67 16.30
N GLU A 47 -6.70 22.48 17.15
CA GLU A 47 -7.02 23.42 18.24
C GLU A 47 -5.87 23.58 19.24
N ARG A 48 -5.04 22.54 19.45
CA ARG A 48 -3.89 22.55 20.35
C ARG A 48 -2.60 23.08 19.70
N GLY A 49 -2.66 23.51 18.44
CA GLY A 49 -1.49 23.97 17.71
C GLY A 49 -0.47 22.86 17.43
N VAL A 50 -0.95 21.64 17.10
CA VAL A 50 -0.10 20.50 16.71
C VAL A 50 0.84 20.02 17.84
N LYS A 51 0.37 20.12 19.09
CA LYS A 51 1.05 19.52 20.25
C LYS A 51 0.51 18.12 20.51
N PHE A 52 1.39 17.14 20.52
CA PHE A 52 1.03 15.74 20.69
C PHE A 52 0.61 15.45 22.13
N VAL A 53 -0.53 14.78 22.29
CA VAL A 53 -0.92 14.16 23.56
C VAL A 53 -0.49 12.69 23.56
N THR A 54 -0.43 12.08 24.75
CA THR A 54 -0.06 10.67 24.92
C THR A 54 -0.83 9.71 24.01
N SER A 55 -2.10 10.01 23.70
CA SER A 55 -2.90 9.24 22.75
C SER A 55 -2.35 9.33 21.31
N ASP A 56 -1.99 10.52 20.84
CA ASP A 56 -1.46 10.73 19.49
C ASP A 56 -0.13 10.00 19.28
N TRP A 57 0.73 10.00 20.30
CA TRP A 57 1.97 9.24 20.30
C TRP A 57 1.72 7.74 20.11
N VAL A 58 0.78 7.17 20.88
CA VAL A 58 0.46 5.74 20.81
C VAL A 58 -0.07 5.36 19.43
N PHE A 59 -1.04 6.12 18.90
CA PHE A 59 -1.64 5.82 17.60
C PHE A 59 -0.67 6.01 16.43
N ALA A 60 0.15 7.06 16.44
CA ALA A 60 1.12 7.32 15.38
C ALA A 60 2.24 6.26 15.35
N ILE A 61 2.79 5.89 16.51
CA ILE A 61 3.79 4.82 16.59
C ILE A 61 3.17 3.49 16.17
N MET A 62 1.98 3.17 16.67
CA MET A 62 1.27 1.94 16.32
C MET A 62 1.01 1.85 14.81
N ALA A 63 0.61 2.94 14.17
CA ALA A 63 0.39 2.98 12.72
C ALA A 63 1.66 2.67 11.92
N ILE A 64 2.80 3.24 12.32
CA ILE A 64 4.10 2.96 11.67
C ILE A 64 4.45 1.48 11.80
N PHE A 65 4.34 0.89 13.00
CA PHE A 65 4.61 -0.52 13.21
C PHE A 65 3.70 -1.42 12.37
N ILE A 66 2.40 -1.12 12.31
CA ILE A 66 1.43 -1.86 11.50
C ILE A 66 1.82 -1.80 10.03
N VAL A 67 2.23 -0.64 9.52
CA VAL A 67 2.60 -0.52 8.10
C VAL A 67 3.93 -1.22 7.79
N ILE A 68 4.93 -1.13 8.66
CA ILE A 68 6.17 -1.91 8.50
C ILE A 68 5.86 -3.40 8.44
N GLU A 69 4.98 -3.89 9.33
CA GLU A 69 4.56 -5.29 9.35
C GLU A 69 3.76 -5.69 8.10
N LEU A 70 2.86 -4.82 7.62
CA LEU A 70 2.11 -5.07 6.37
C LEU A 70 3.03 -5.11 5.15
N ILE A 71 4.03 -4.22 5.08
CA ILE A 71 5.01 -4.20 3.98
C ILE A 71 5.91 -5.45 4.06
N ARG A 72 6.33 -5.85 5.26
CA ARG A 72 7.10 -7.09 5.48
C ARG A 72 6.36 -8.31 4.91
N ARG A 73 5.04 -8.34 5.07
CA ARG A 73 4.19 -9.43 4.56
C ARG A 73 4.05 -9.39 3.04
N THR A 74 3.82 -8.24 2.45
CA THR A 74 3.50 -8.13 1.01
C THR A 74 4.72 -8.10 0.10
N MET A 75 5.80 -7.45 0.51
CA MET A 75 6.96 -7.16 -0.33
C MET A 75 8.28 -7.72 0.23
N GLY A 76 8.23 -8.42 1.36
CA GLY A 76 9.40 -9.03 2.00
C GLY A 76 10.23 -8.04 2.85
N TRP A 77 11.43 -8.44 3.25
CA TRP A 77 12.24 -7.73 4.24
C TRP A 77 13.00 -6.49 3.71
N PHE A 78 13.14 -6.35 2.40
CA PHE A 78 13.97 -5.29 1.81
C PHE A 78 13.41 -3.89 2.10
N ILE A 79 12.14 -3.65 1.80
CA ILE A 79 11.49 -2.34 1.98
C ILE A 79 11.34 -1.94 3.46
N PRO A 80 10.90 -2.84 4.38
CA PRO A 80 10.84 -2.53 5.81
C PRO A 80 12.19 -2.10 6.39
N VAL A 81 13.29 -2.79 6.02
CA VAL A 81 14.64 -2.44 6.48
C VAL A 81 15.03 -1.06 5.99
N LEU A 82 14.75 -0.75 4.71
CA LEU A 82 14.99 0.58 4.15
C LEU A 82 14.21 1.67 4.91
N ILE A 83 12.94 1.43 5.23
CA ILE A 83 12.11 2.37 6.01
C ILE A 83 12.75 2.65 7.38
N VAL A 84 13.15 1.60 8.11
CA VAL A 84 13.76 1.75 9.43
C VAL A 84 15.07 2.54 9.36
N ILE A 85 15.90 2.29 8.33
CA ILE A 85 17.15 3.04 8.09
C ILE A 85 16.85 4.50 7.78
N CYS A 86 15.87 4.80 6.92
CA CYS A 86 15.50 6.17 6.60
C CYS A 86 14.93 6.92 7.81
N LEU A 87 14.07 6.27 8.62
CA LEU A 87 13.52 6.87 9.83
C LEU A 87 14.62 7.14 10.87
N SER A 88 15.53 6.19 11.10
CA SER A 88 16.65 6.38 12.02
C SER A 88 17.63 7.46 11.53
N TYR A 89 17.81 7.58 10.22
CA TYR A 89 18.61 8.64 9.61
C TYR A 89 18.01 10.03 9.88
N VAL A 90 16.71 10.22 9.66
CA VAL A 90 16.05 11.53 9.86
C VAL A 90 16.07 11.98 11.33
N VAL A 91 15.99 11.03 12.27
CA VAL A 91 15.95 11.32 13.71
C VAL A 91 17.36 11.51 14.30
N LEU A 92 18.31 10.63 13.97
CA LEU A 92 19.59 10.53 14.67
C LEU A 92 20.78 10.91 13.78
N TRP A 93 20.92 10.26 12.62
CA TRP A 93 22.18 10.32 11.84
C TRP A 93 22.30 11.58 10.98
N GLY A 94 21.18 12.21 10.61
CA GLY A 94 21.18 13.43 9.82
C GLY A 94 21.97 14.58 10.47
N LYS A 95 21.97 14.63 11.81
CA LYS A 95 22.70 15.63 12.60
C LYS A 95 24.22 15.47 12.52
N TRP A 96 24.68 14.23 12.35
CA TRP A 96 26.10 13.88 12.33
C TRP A 96 26.67 13.85 10.92
N ALA A 97 25.81 13.84 9.89
CA ALA A 97 26.22 13.94 8.51
C ALA A 97 26.74 15.36 8.21
N THR A 98 27.94 15.45 7.62
CA THR A 98 28.55 16.69 7.14
C THR A 98 28.49 16.76 5.61
N GLY A 99 28.32 17.95 5.04
CA GLY A 99 28.18 18.17 3.59
C GLY A 99 26.73 18.29 3.10
N ILE A 100 26.45 17.92 1.84
CA ILE A 100 25.13 18.05 1.19
C ILE A 100 24.04 17.21 1.90
N PHE A 101 24.45 16.17 2.63
CA PHE A 101 23.56 15.31 3.42
C PHE A 101 23.36 15.78 4.86
N HIS A 102 23.76 17.01 5.20
CA HIS A 102 23.51 17.56 6.52
C HIS A 102 22.02 17.85 6.71
N PHE A 103 21.44 17.27 7.75
CA PHE A 103 20.06 17.50 8.11
C PHE A 103 19.99 17.91 9.59
N PRO A 104 19.32 19.03 9.96
CA PRO A 104 19.31 19.54 11.34
C PRO A 104 18.67 18.56 12.36
N GLY A 105 18.12 17.45 11.86
CA GLY A 105 17.43 16.43 12.62
C GLY A 105 16.00 16.87 12.89
N LEU A 106 15.05 15.97 12.67
CA LEU A 106 13.64 16.22 12.94
C LEU A 106 13.30 15.74 14.36
N SER A 107 12.50 16.51 15.10
CA SER A 107 11.95 15.99 16.36
C SER A 107 11.03 14.80 16.07
N MET A 108 11.00 13.81 16.98
CA MET A 108 10.17 12.62 16.80
C MET A 108 8.69 12.99 16.65
N GLU A 109 8.21 14.00 17.38
CA GLU A 109 6.85 14.54 17.25
C GLU A 109 6.57 15.05 15.84
N THR A 110 7.48 15.84 15.27
CA THR A 110 7.30 16.38 13.90
C THR A 110 7.36 15.26 12.86
N LEU A 111 8.20 14.24 13.08
CA LEU A 111 8.26 13.07 12.21
C LEU A 111 6.95 12.29 12.26
N LEU A 112 6.45 11.97 13.46
CA LEU A 112 5.18 11.25 13.64
C LEU A 112 4.00 12.03 13.05
N TYR A 113 3.95 13.34 13.26
CA TYR A 113 2.95 14.22 12.65
C TYR A 113 3.00 14.14 11.13
N ARG A 114 4.21 14.25 10.55
CA ARG A 114 4.38 14.19 9.10
C ARG A 114 4.04 12.82 8.52
N SER A 115 4.31 11.74 9.23
CA SER A 115 3.99 10.39 8.76
C SER A 115 2.51 10.09 8.83
N PHE A 116 1.82 10.52 9.90
CA PHE A 116 0.45 10.11 10.19
C PHE A 116 -0.62 11.13 9.74
N TYR A 117 -0.40 12.43 9.97
CA TYR A 117 -1.39 13.49 9.72
C TYR A 117 -1.11 14.33 8.46
N SER A 118 0.10 14.29 7.91
CA SER A 118 0.41 15.09 6.71
C SER A 118 -0.28 14.56 5.46
N SER A 119 -0.59 15.47 4.54
CA SER A 119 -1.08 15.17 3.18
C SER A 119 -0.08 14.41 2.31
N GLU A 120 1.20 14.40 2.68
CA GLU A 120 2.25 13.58 2.05
C GLU A 120 2.60 12.34 2.89
N GLY A 121 1.86 12.10 3.96
CA GLY A 121 2.04 10.96 4.84
C GLY A 121 1.37 9.69 4.31
N MET A 122 1.17 8.73 5.21
CA MET A 122 0.64 7.40 4.87
C MET A 122 -0.77 7.44 4.28
N PHE A 123 -1.59 8.40 4.70
CA PHE A 123 -2.96 8.63 4.20
C PHE A 123 -3.03 9.74 3.14
N GLY A 124 -1.87 10.12 2.60
CA GLY A 124 -1.72 11.26 1.73
C GLY A 124 -2.13 11.06 0.27
N SER A 125 -1.58 11.93 -0.57
CA SER A 125 -1.72 11.96 -2.03
C SER A 125 -1.54 10.59 -2.69
N ILE A 126 -0.53 9.82 -2.25
CA ILE A 126 -0.20 8.49 -2.79
C ILE A 126 -1.33 7.49 -2.54
N SER A 127 -1.92 7.51 -1.34
CA SER A 127 -3.07 6.68 -1.00
C SER A 127 -4.26 7.07 -1.87
N ARG A 128 -4.48 8.39 -2.05
CA ARG A 128 -5.55 8.93 -2.90
C ARG A 128 -5.46 8.42 -4.34
N ILE A 129 -4.27 8.54 -4.93
CA ILE A 129 -4.02 8.08 -6.31
C ILE A 129 -4.26 6.58 -6.43
N SER A 130 -3.88 5.80 -5.41
CA SER A 130 -4.04 4.35 -5.39
C SER A 130 -5.50 3.91 -5.42
N TRP A 131 -6.40 4.54 -4.64
CA TRP A 131 -7.81 4.15 -4.63
C TRP A 131 -8.63 4.75 -5.78
N THR A 132 -8.26 5.93 -6.28
CA THR A 132 -9.00 6.58 -7.38
C THR A 132 -8.63 6.03 -8.75
N PHE A 133 -7.34 5.79 -9.01
CA PHE A 133 -6.87 5.38 -10.34
C PHE A 133 -6.48 3.91 -10.38
N VAL A 134 -5.53 3.50 -9.55
CA VAL A 134 -4.92 2.15 -9.64
C VAL A 134 -5.96 1.06 -9.36
N PHE A 135 -6.78 1.23 -8.32
CA PHE A 135 -7.85 0.29 -7.99
C PHE A 135 -8.83 0.10 -9.14
N MET A 136 -9.27 1.20 -9.77
CA MET A 136 -10.23 1.17 -10.87
C MET A 136 -9.67 0.43 -12.10
N PHE A 137 -8.40 0.68 -12.45
CA PHE A 137 -7.72 -0.05 -13.54
C PHE A 137 -7.59 -1.55 -13.26
N ILE A 138 -7.22 -1.93 -12.03
CA ILE A 138 -7.11 -3.35 -11.64
C ILE A 138 -8.50 -4.00 -11.66
N LEU A 139 -9.53 -3.31 -11.18
CA LEU A 139 -10.90 -3.82 -11.15
C LEU A 139 -11.44 -4.06 -12.57
N PHE A 140 -11.30 -3.08 -13.47
CA PHE A 140 -11.71 -3.24 -14.87
C PHE A 140 -10.87 -4.29 -15.58
N GLY A 141 -9.55 -4.33 -15.35
CA GLY A 141 -8.67 -5.37 -15.89
C GLY A 141 -9.11 -6.76 -15.46
N ALA A 142 -9.39 -6.96 -14.17
CA ALA A 142 -9.89 -8.22 -13.63
C ALA A 142 -11.27 -8.59 -14.21
N LEU A 143 -12.15 -7.60 -14.40
CA LEU A 143 -13.47 -7.79 -15.02
C LEU A 143 -13.34 -8.19 -16.49
N LEU A 144 -12.44 -7.58 -17.26
CA LEU A 144 -12.20 -7.94 -18.66
C LEU A 144 -11.64 -9.36 -18.79
N VAL A 145 -10.71 -9.74 -17.90
CA VAL A 145 -10.16 -11.10 -17.86
C VAL A 145 -11.23 -12.13 -17.47
N ARG A 146 -12.09 -11.82 -16.49
CA ARG A 146 -13.12 -12.74 -16.00
C ARG A 146 -14.39 -12.80 -16.84
N SER A 147 -14.73 -11.73 -17.55
CA SER A 147 -15.89 -11.68 -18.45
C SER A 147 -15.67 -12.47 -19.76
N GLY A 148 -14.45 -12.95 -20.01
CA GLY A 148 -14.13 -13.69 -21.23
C GLY A 148 -14.17 -12.82 -22.49
N VAL A 149 -14.23 -11.50 -22.36
CA VAL A 149 -14.18 -10.57 -23.49
C VAL A 149 -12.87 -10.72 -24.26
N GLY A 150 -11.76 -11.02 -23.58
CA GLY A 150 -10.50 -11.36 -24.24
C GLY A 150 -10.61 -12.58 -25.14
N ASP A 151 -11.18 -13.68 -24.64
CA ASP A 151 -11.42 -14.88 -25.44
C ASP A 151 -12.43 -14.65 -26.57
N TYR A 152 -13.45 -13.81 -26.33
CA TYR A 152 -14.41 -13.42 -27.34
C TYR A 152 -13.76 -12.61 -28.47
N ILE A 153 -12.91 -11.63 -28.16
CA ILE A 153 -12.16 -10.86 -29.16
C ILE A 153 -11.24 -11.78 -29.96
N ILE A 154 -10.55 -12.73 -29.31
CA ILE A 154 -9.70 -13.72 -29.99
C ILE A 154 -10.54 -14.60 -30.93
N ASN A 155 -11.71 -15.04 -30.50
CA ASN A 155 -12.60 -15.86 -31.32
C ASN A 155 -13.21 -15.09 -32.50
N VAL A 156 -13.56 -13.81 -32.30
CA VAL A 156 -14.01 -12.91 -33.39
C VAL A 156 -12.86 -12.63 -34.36
N ALA A 157 -11.65 -12.37 -33.86
CA ALA A 157 -10.46 -12.19 -34.71
C ALA A 157 -10.15 -13.45 -35.53
N ARG A 158 -10.28 -14.64 -34.92
CA ARG A 158 -10.18 -15.93 -35.62
C ARG A 158 -11.27 -16.12 -36.67
N ALA A 159 -12.52 -15.77 -36.37
CA ALA A 159 -13.63 -15.87 -37.32
C ALA A 159 -13.45 -14.92 -38.51
N ALA A 160 -12.95 -13.69 -38.26
CA ALA A 160 -12.64 -12.72 -39.31
C ALA A 160 -11.42 -13.14 -40.15
N ALA A 161 -10.37 -13.68 -39.51
CA ALA A 161 -9.15 -14.15 -40.17
C ALA A 161 -9.31 -15.53 -40.86
N GLY A 162 -10.35 -16.30 -40.53
CA GLY A 162 -10.57 -17.65 -41.05
C GLY A 162 -10.75 -17.74 -42.57
N LYS A 163 -11.02 -16.61 -43.25
CA LYS A 163 -11.03 -16.53 -44.72
C LYS A 163 -9.66 -16.19 -45.34
N ILE A 164 -8.66 -15.85 -44.54
CA ILE A 164 -7.34 -15.42 -45.00
C ILE A 164 -6.35 -16.55 -44.70
N ILE A 165 -5.62 -16.99 -45.73
CA ILE A 165 -4.59 -18.02 -45.61
C ILE A 165 -3.37 -17.40 -44.93
N GLY A 166 -3.41 -17.31 -43.60
CA GLY A 166 -2.32 -16.85 -42.75
C GLY A 166 -2.27 -17.75 -41.52
N GLY A 167 -1.12 -18.38 -41.28
CA GLY A 167 -0.94 -19.29 -40.15
C GLY A 167 -1.15 -18.65 -38.76
N PRO A 168 -0.83 -19.37 -37.67
CA PRO A 168 -1.06 -18.91 -36.29
C PRO A 168 -0.45 -17.53 -35.96
N GLY A 169 0.58 -17.09 -36.67
CA GLY A 169 1.17 -15.76 -36.52
C GLY A 169 0.27 -14.60 -36.95
N PHE A 170 -0.52 -14.73 -38.01
CA PHE A 170 -1.39 -13.64 -38.49
C PHE A 170 -2.56 -13.38 -37.54
N ILE A 171 -3.10 -14.45 -36.96
CA ILE A 171 -4.15 -14.40 -35.94
C ILE A 171 -3.64 -13.74 -34.66
N ALA A 172 -2.39 -13.99 -34.27
CA ALA A 172 -1.77 -13.35 -33.11
C ALA A 172 -1.61 -11.83 -33.28
N VAL A 173 -1.21 -11.38 -34.48
CA VAL A 173 -1.05 -9.94 -34.78
C VAL A 173 -2.40 -9.21 -34.82
N LEU A 174 -3.43 -9.80 -35.46
CA LEU A 174 -4.79 -9.24 -35.45
C LEU A 174 -5.43 -9.24 -34.05
N GLY A 175 -5.22 -10.31 -33.28
CA GLY A 175 -5.67 -10.39 -31.89
C GLY A 175 -5.02 -9.32 -31.01
N SER A 176 -3.70 -9.11 -31.15
CA SER A 176 -2.99 -8.06 -30.43
C SER A 176 -3.46 -6.66 -30.82
N GLY A 177 -3.69 -6.40 -32.11
CA GLY A 177 -4.18 -5.09 -32.58
C GLY A 177 -5.62 -4.75 -32.16
N LEU A 178 -6.46 -5.77 -31.90
CA LEU A 178 -7.83 -5.58 -31.39
C LEU A 178 -7.89 -5.50 -29.85
N MET A 179 -6.94 -6.10 -29.14
CA MET A 179 -6.85 -6.02 -27.68
C MET A 179 -6.15 -4.75 -27.19
N GLY A 180 -5.39 -4.08 -28.06
CA GLY A 180 -4.61 -2.88 -27.73
C GLY A 180 -3.16 -3.21 -27.42
#